data_AF-A0A9D2NRH3-F1
#
_entry.id   AF-A0A9D2NRH3-F1
#
_cell.length_a   1.000
_cell.length_b   1.000
_cell.length_c   1.000
_cell.angle_alpha   90.00
_cell.angle_beta   90.00
_cell.angle_gamma   90.00
#
_symmetry.space_group_name_H-M   'P 1'
#
loop_
_entity.id
_entity.type
_entity.pdbx_description
1 polymer ?
#
loop_
_entity_poly.entity_id
_entity_poly.type
_entity_poly.pdbx_seq_one_letter_code
_entity_poly.pdbx_strand_id
1 'polypeptide(L)'
;MARSKFVQKNEKIAEAVVDSYQKIEDSVVGGYKKVEKSVVDGFSRISDHFVDQYLTKEGESVEEAKARLNRENEERRKAAEEKHPHHGHE
;
A
#
# COMPACT_ATOMS: atom_id res chain seq x y z
N MET A 1 10.44 50.27 -25.25
CA MET A 1 10.26 48.80 -25.37
C MET A 1 11.47 48.04 -24.81
N ALA A 2 11.83 48.23 -23.53
CA ALA A 2 12.97 47.56 -22.87
C ALA A 2 12.55 46.57 -21.77
N ARG A 3 11.23 46.39 -21.53
CA ARG A 3 10.68 45.18 -20.88
C ARG A 3 10.89 43.90 -21.73
N SER A 4 11.78 43.94 -22.73
CA SER A 4 11.58 43.29 -24.04
C SER A 4 12.39 42.03 -24.32
N LYS A 5 13.34 41.62 -23.48
CA LYS A 5 14.06 40.34 -23.64
C LYS A 5 14.42 39.70 -22.30
N PHE A 6 14.72 40.52 -21.30
CA PHE A 6 14.97 40.06 -19.93
C PHE A 6 13.73 39.42 -19.30
N VAL A 7 12.55 40.05 -19.45
CA VAL A 7 11.29 39.50 -18.92
C VAL A 7 10.99 38.13 -19.55
N GLN A 8 11.07 38.02 -20.88
CA GLN A 8 10.85 36.74 -21.58
C GLN A 8 11.86 35.66 -21.19
N LYS A 9 13.14 36.01 -20.97
CA LYS A 9 14.13 35.05 -20.47
C LYS A 9 13.77 34.58 -19.06
N ASN A 10 13.34 35.49 -18.18
CA ASN A 10 12.92 35.13 -16.83
C ASN A 10 11.67 34.25 -16.83
N GLU A 11 10.69 34.52 -17.70
CA GLU A 11 9.50 33.67 -17.87
C GLU A 11 9.90 32.26 -18.29
N LYS A 12 10.78 32.11 -19.29
CA LYS A 12 11.29 30.80 -19.70
C LYS A 12 12.05 30.06 -18.61
N ILE A 13 12.82 30.79 -17.79
CA ILE A 13 13.50 30.21 -16.63
C ILE A 13 12.46 29.73 -15.61
N ALA A 14 11.43 30.53 -15.32
CA ALA A 14 10.37 30.15 -14.39
C ALA A 14 9.61 28.91 -14.86
N GLU A 15 9.22 28.86 -16.14
CA GLU A 15 8.58 27.68 -16.74
C GLU A 15 9.48 26.44 -16.63
N ALA A 16 10.75 26.54 -17.02
CA ALA A 16 11.69 25.42 -16.95
C ALA A 16 11.91 24.92 -15.51
N VAL A 17 11.91 25.83 -14.53
CA VAL A 17 12.02 25.49 -13.10
C VAL A 17 10.77 24.75 -12.63
N VAL A 18 9.57 25.25 -12.93
CA VAL A 18 8.30 24.60 -12.58
C VAL A 18 8.20 23.21 -13.21
N ASP A 19 8.52 23.09 -14.49
CA ASP A 19 8.53 21.79 -15.20
C ASP A 19 9.51 20.80 -14.58
N SER A 20 10.68 21.28 -14.15
CA SER A 20 11.69 20.44 -13.51
C SER A 20 11.21 19.95 -12.15
N TYR A 21 10.58 20.81 -11.36
CA TYR A 21 9.97 20.41 -10.08
C TYR A 21 8.85 19.39 -10.27
N GLN A 22 7.96 19.59 -11.26
CA GLN A 22 6.90 18.63 -11.55
C GLN A 22 7.48 17.25 -11.92
N LYS A 23 8.52 17.20 -12.75
CA LYS A 23 9.18 15.94 -13.13
C LYS A 23 9.82 15.24 -11.94
N ILE A 24 10.41 16.00 -11.01
CA ILE A 24 10.98 15.45 -9.78
C ILE A 24 9.87 14.85 -8.91
N GLU A 25 8.77 15.58 -8.73
CA GLU A 25 7.60 15.10 -7.97
C GLU A 25 7.04 13.80 -8.57
N ASP A 26 6.78 13.80 -9.87
CA ASP A 26 6.24 12.63 -10.59
C ASP A 26 7.19 11.43 -10.45
N SER A 27 8.49 11.65 -10.58
CA SER A 27 9.50 10.60 -10.43
C SER A 27 9.56 10.05 -9.01
N VAL A 28 9.48 10.91 -7.99
CA VAL A 28 9.54 10.51 -6.58
C VAL A 28 8.28 9.72 -6.22
N VAL A 29 7.10 10.26 -6.53
CA VAL A 29 5.82 9.60 -6.28
C VAL A 29 5.73 8.27 -7.04
N GLY A 30 6.15 8.26 -8.30
CA GLY A 30 6.21 7.04 -9.11
C GLY A 30 7.17 6.00 -8.52
N GLY A 31 8.34 6.43 -8.05
CA GLY A 31 9.32 5.58 -7.37
C GLY A 31 8.75 4.92 -6.11
N TYR A 32 8.11 5.70 -5.24
CA TYR A 32 7.47 5.17 -4.03
C TYR A 32 6.39 4.14 -4.33
N LYS A 33 5.47 4.46 -5.25
CA LYS A 33 4.40 3.52 -5.66
C LYS A 33 4.96 2.21 -6.21
N LYS A 34 6.06 2.28 -6.97
CA LYS A 34 6.71 1.07 -7.52
C LYS A 34 7.31 0.20 -6.42
N VAL A 35 7.99 0.80 -5.44
CA VAL A 35 8.55 0.07 -4.29
C VAL A 35 7.43 -0.56 -3.47
N GLU A 36 6.41 0.23 -3.11
CA GLU A 36 5.24 -0.25 -2.37
C GLU A 36 4.61 -1.46 -3.05
N LYS A 37 4.26 -1.34 -4.33
CA LYS A 37 3.68 -2.44 -5.11
C LYS A 37 4.58 -3.68 -5.10
N SER A 38 5.88 -3.50 -5.31
CA SER A 38 6.82 -4.62 -5.38
C SER A 38 6.92 -5.37 -4.05
N VAL A 39 6.92 -4.64 -2.93
CA VAL A 39 6.95 -5.21 -1.58
C VAL A 39 5.65 -5.93 -1.27
N VAL A 40 4.50 -5.31 -1.53
CA VAL A 40 3.17 -5.91 -1.29
C VAL A 40 3.01 -7.18 -2.13
N ASP A 41 3.30 -7.12 -3.43
CA ASP A 41 3.22 -8.29 -4.32
C ASP A 41 4.17 -9.41 -3.86
N GLY A 42 5.39 -9.06 -3.42
CA GLY A 42 6.35 -10.02 -2.88
C GLY A 42 5.84 -10.72 -1.63
N PHE A 43 5.31 -9.94 -0.68
CA PHE A 43 4.74 -10.48 0.56
C PHE A 43 3.51 -11.35 0.29
N SER A 44 2.61 -10.91 -0.60
CA SER A 44 1.43 -11.68 -1.02
C SER A 44 1.83 -13.06 -1.53
N ARG A 45 2.84 -13.17 -2.41
CA ARG A 45 3.31 -14.47 -2.92
C ARG A 45 3.86 -15.37 -1.82
N ILE A 46 4.65 -14.82 -0.89
CA ILE A 46 5.19 -15.61 0.24
C ILE A 46 4.04 -16.09 1.13
N SER A 47 3.06 -15.22 1.40
CA SER A 47 1.86 -15.57 2.16
C SER A 47 1.03 -16.64 1.47
N ASP A 48 0.83 -16.54 0.15
CA ASP A 48 0.13 -17.54 -0.66
C ASP A 48 0.79 -18.91 -0.52
N HIS A 49 2.10 -18.97 -0.74
CA HIS A 49 2.87 -20.21 -0.62
C HIS A 49 2.84 -20.78 0.80
N PHE A 50 2.89 -19.94 1.83
CA PHE A 50 2.76 -20.42 3.21
C PHE A 50 1.39 -21.06 3.47
N VAL A 51 0.32 -20.42 3.00
CA VAL A 51 -1.04 -20.95 3.14
C VAL A 51 -1.17 -22.27 2.38
N ASP A 52 -0.71 -22.31 1.13
CA ASP A 52 -0.73 -23.51 0.29
C ASP A 52 -0.01 -24.70 0.94
N GLN A 53 1.20 -24.46 1.46
CA GLN A 53 2.01 -25.55 1.98
C GLN A 53 1.57 -26.04 3.36
N TYR A 54 0.99 -25.16 4.20
CA TYR A 54 0.80 -25.47 5.61
C TYR A 54 -0.64 -25.37 6.12
N LEU A 55 -1.51 -24.60 5.46
CA LEU A 55 -2.81 -24.23 6.02
C LEU A 55 -4.02 -24.62 5.17
N THR A 56 -3.83 -24.98 3.90
CA THR A 56 -4.89 -25.59 3.09
C THR A 56 -5.27 -26.96 3.65
N LYS A 57 -6.55 -27.28 3.55
CA LYS A 57 -7.14 -28.56 3.97
C LYS A 57 -7.97 -29.12 2.82
N GLU A 58 -8.06 -30.45 2.76
CA GLU A 58 -9.05 -31.14 1.92
C GLU A 58 -9.01 -30.75 0.42
N GLY A 59 -7.84 -30.35 -0.08
CA GLY A 59 -7.68 -29.94 -1.48
C GLY A 59 -8.31 -28.59 -1.83
N GLU A 60 -8.66 -27.77 -0.84
CA GLU A 60 -9.13 -26.40 -1.05
C GLU A 60 -8.03 -25.53 -1.69
N SER A 61 -8.44 -24.52 -2.46
CA SER A 61 -7.54 -23.52 -3.02
C SER A 61 -6.97 -22.58 -1.95
N VAL A 62 -5.89 -21.86 -2.26
CA VAL A 62 -5.27 -20.89 -1.36
C VAL A 62 -6.25 -19.78 -0.98
N GLU A 63 -7.06 -19.30 -1.93
CA GLU A 63 -8.08 -18.31 -1.72
C GLU A 63 -9.17 -18.79 -0.76
N GLU A 64 -9.62 -20.04 -0.92
CA GLU A 64 -10.61 -20.67 -0.02
C GLU A 64 -10.04 -20.84 1.39
N ALA A 65 -8.80 -21.32 1.50
CA ALA A 65 -8.12 -21.45 2.79
C ALA A 65 -7.99 -20.11 3.50
N LYS A 66 -7.61 -19.03 2.79
CA LYS A 66 -7.56 -17.68 3.37
C LYS A 66 -8.92 -17.18 3.83
N ALA A 67 -9.97 -17.38 3.03
CA ALA A 67 -11.31 -16.99 3.40
C ALA A 67 -11.79 -17.74 4.66
N ARG A 68 -11.50 -19.04 4.76
CA ARG A 68 -11.78 -19.86 5.96
C ARG A 68 -11.01 -19.37 7.18
N LEU A 69 -9.70 -19.18 7.06
CA LEU A 69 -8.83 -18.70 8.15
C LEU A 69 -9.27 -17.34 8.69
N ASN A 70 -9.70 -16.41 7.81
CA ASN A 70 -10.23 -15.12 8.24
C ASN A 70 -11.50 -15.27 9.07
N ARG A 71 -12.45 -16.11 8.63
CA ARG A 71 -13.66 -16.41 9.41
C ARG A 71 -13.32 -17.04 10.76
N GLU A 72 -12.47 -18.06 10.79
CA GLU A 72 -12.02 -18.72 12.03
C GLU A 72 -11.33 -17.74 12.99
N ASN A 73 -10.56 -16.76 12.46
CA ASN A 73 -9.92 -15.74 13.28
C ASN A 73 -10.91 -14.72 13.84
N GLU A 74 -11.90 -14.28 13.06
CA GLU A 74 -12.95 -13.40 13.53
C GLU A 74 -13.80 -14.04 14.62
N GLU A 75 -14.18 -15.31 14.44
CA GLU A 75 -14.91 -16.08 15.45
C GLU A 75 -14.09 -16.24 16.73
N ARG A 76 -12.79 -16.57 16.61
CA ARG A 76 -11.89 -16.64 17.77
C ARG A 76 -11.78 -15.31 18.51
N ARG A 77 -11.73 -14.18 17.79
CA ARG A 77 -11.67 -12.85 18.40
C ARG A 77 -12.97 -12.51 19.14
N LYS A 78 -14.13 -12.72 18.51
CA LYS A 78 -15.43 -12.51 19.16
C LYS A 78 -15.57 -13.36 20.42
N ALA A 79 -15.20 -14.64 20.36
CA ALA A 79 -15.23 -15.52 21.51
C ALA A 79 -14.24 -15.09 22.62
N ALA A 80 -13.12 -14.45 22.29
CA ALA A 80 -12.19 -13.91 23.28
C ALA A 80 -12.74 -12.64 23.95
N GLU A 81 -13.38 -11.76 23.17
CA GLU A 81 -14.04 -10.54 23.66
C GLU A 81 -15.22 -10.87 24.60
N GLU A 82 -15.99 -11.92 24.29
CA GLU A 82 -17.08 -12.40 25.16
C GLU A 82 -16.58 -13.03 26.47
N LYS A 83 -15.43 -13.70 26.46
CA LYS A 83 -14.85 -14.35 27.64
C LYS A 83 -14.16 -13.37 28.59
N HIS A 84 -13.66 -12.25 28.07
CA HIS A 84 -13.01 -11.20 28.85
C HIS A 84 -13.76 -9.87 28.63
N PRO A 85 -15.00 -9.73 29.13
CA PRO A 85 -15.69 -8.45 29.04
C PRO A 85 -14.86 -7.44 29.82
N HIS A 86 -14.42 -6.37 29.15
CA HIS A 86 -13.78 -5.22 29.77
C HIS A 86 -14.65 -4.76 30.94
N HIS A 87 -14.31 -5.17 32.16
CA HIS A 87 -14.83 -4.53 33.35
C HIS A 87 -14.12 -3.19 33.41
N GLY A 88 -14.78 -2.16 32.85
CA GLY A 88 -14.44 -0.79 33.15
C GLY A 88 -14.46 -0.64 34.66
N HIS A 89 -13.30 -0.40 35.26
CA HIS A 89 -13.24 0.16 36.59
C HIS A 89 -13.76 1.60 36.47
N GLU A 90 -15.01 1.80 36.87
CA GLU A 90 -15.53 3.12 37.27
C GLU A 90 -14.86 3.57 38.58
#